data_AF-A0A835YX84-F1
#
_entry.id   AF-A0A835YX84-F1
#
_cell.length_a   1.000
_cell.length_b   1.000
_cell.length_c   1.000
_cell.angle_alpha   90.00
_cell.angle_beta   90.00
_cell.angle_gamma   90.00
#
_symmetry.space_group_name_H-M   'P 1'
#
loop_
_entity.id
_entity.type
_entity.pdbx_description
1 polymer ?
#
loop_
_entity_poly.entity_id
_entity_poly.type
_entity_poly.pdbx_seq_one_letter_code
_entity_poly.pdbx_strand_id
1 'polypeptide(L)'
;MTRGGEAAAHSPQPHRPRPRARHNAHNPLPPPLPLRSDKLDDRTGRPAHLLLECATRGALLAAAYAAFPHVCAALAPLIYGDGSAAALNERVRAGLTGSFLPGISLLFGTLFSYTISLLVNRQNRIEELVNQELAAMTTLLWHLIDFFDGDPEKREQALKAVWRHTDQLIFNSRYQEILALVQGDSIEELMRMIIRVDEKDTAQNTHKPNINRELLGYLRPLGAEINRLRAMRISAEGRVLPPVHFFILGSLAMLLLFGFTLTSMQAPLVDDTAAVLQVPQESRILFALLVNAFSALLGFALDLTNPFNGRYKVRRTTATAYLIKIRNDIVQTLGVQTVTAFDAENRCAVQRELTRFREITGTHLPVDRHL
;
A
#
# COMPACT_ATOMS: atom_id res chain seq x y z
N MET A 1 25.25 0.84 91.00
CA MET A 1 25.31 -0.29 90.05
C MET A 1 24.03 -0.30 89.22
N THR A 2 24.05 0.33 88.05
CA THR A 2 23.08 0.08 86.97
C THR A 2 23.76 0.58 85.70
N ARG A 3 24.08 -0.39 84.82
CA ARG A 3 24.78 -0.20 83.55
C ARG A 3 23.84 0.44 82.53
N GLY A 4 24.29 1.51 81.87
CA GLY A 4 23.74 1.98 80.61
C GLY A 4 24.22 1.11 79.45
N GLY A 5 23.29 0.72 78.58
CA GLY A 5 23.57 0.08 77.30
C GLY A 5 23.16 1.02 76.17
N GLU A 6 24.14 1.59 75.50
CA GLU A 6 23.96 2.32 74.24
C GLU A 6 23.70 1.33 73.11
N ALA A 7 22.55 1.46 72.47
CA ALA A 7 22.20 0.74 71.25
C ALA A 7 22.80 1.49 70.04
N ALA A 8 23.78 0.87 69.40
CA ALA A 8 24.39 1.38 68.17
C ALA A 8 23.41 1.27 66.99
N ALA A 9 23.03 2.41 66.43
CA ALA A 9 22.25 2.52 65.21
C ALA A 9 23.11 2.11 63.99
N HIS A 10 22.70 1.07 63.27
CA HIS A 10 23.26 0.71 61.98
C HIS A 10 22.64 1.59 60.89
N SER A 11 23.42 2.57 60.43
CA SER A 11 23.13 3.35 59.22
C SER A 11 23.21 2.46 57.97
N PRO A 12 22.19 2.45 57.09
CA PRO A 12 22.25 1.70 55.84
C PRO A 12 23.28 2.32 54.89
N GLN A 13 24.21 1.50 54.38
CA GLN A 13 25.18 1.92 53.38
C GLN A 13 24.48 2.32 52.07
N PRO A 14 24.85 3.46 51.46
CA PRO A 14 24.34 3.83 50.15
C PRO A 14 24.88 2.87 49.08
N HIS A 15 23.98 2.16 48.42
CA HIS A 15 24.29 1.37 47.23
C HIS A 15 24.93 2.27 46.18
N ARG A 16 26.24 2.11 45.97
CA ARG A 16 26.96 2.74 44.87
C ARG A 16 26.42 2.16 43.55
N PRO A 17 25.90 2.98 42.62
CA PRO A 17 25.55 2.51 41.29
C PRO A 17 26.81 1.95 40.63
N ARG A 18 26.74 0.71 40.15
CA ARG A 18 27.83 0.11 39.35
C ARG A 18 28.08 1.00 38.13
N PRO A 19 29.34 1.37 37.83
CA PRO A 19 29.64 2.13 36.64
C PRO A 19 29.22 1.29 35.42
N ARG A 20 28.16 1.73 34.74
CA ARG A 20 27.82 1.26 33.39
C ARG A 20 29.08 1.49 32.54
N ALA A 21 29.69 0.40 32.09
CA ALA A 21 30.81 0.45 31.17
C ALA A 21 30.40 1.33 29.98
N ARG A 22 31.04 2.49 29.85
CA ARG A 22 30.98 3.32 28.66
C ARG A 22 31.61 2.49 27.52
N HIS A 23 30.77 1.72 26.84
CA HIS A 23 31.07 1.16 25.54
C HIS A 23 31.02 2.30 24.52
N ASN A 24 32.06 3.12 24.50
CA ASN A 24 32.35 4.07 23.44
C ASN A 24 33.75 3.76 22.93
N ALA A 25 33.82 2.88 21.94
CA ALA A 25 34.85 2.94 20.91
C ALA A 25 34.10 2.93 19.58
N HIS A 26 34.33 3.97 18.79
CA HIS A 26 33.85 4.10 17.42
C HIS A 26 34.30 2.89 16.59
N ASN A 27 33.53 1.80 16.61
CA ASN A 27 33.53 0.92 15.47
C ASN A 27 32.91 1.73 14.33
N PRO A 28 33.63 1.97 13.21
CA PRO A 28 33.01 2.56 12.05
C PRO A 28 31.77 1.71 11.74
N LEU A 29 30.61 2.37 11.68
CA LEU A 29 29.36 1.71 11.28
C LEU A 29 29.68 0.86 10.06
N PRO A 30 29.43 -0.47 10.07
CA PRO A 30 29.65 -1.27 8.89
C PRO A 30 28.93 -0.56 7.74
N PRO A 31 29.56 -0.46 6.56
CA PRO A 31 28.93 0.21 5.43
C PRO A 31 27.52 -0.37 5.30
N PRO A 32 26.47 0.48 5.22
CA PRO A 32 25.11 0.00 5.14
C PRO A 32 25.09 -1.06 4.05
N LEU A 33 24.59 -2.26 4.39
CA LEU A 33 24.48 -3.31 3.38
C LEU A 33 23.82 -2.68 2.16
N PRO A 34 24.34 -2.91 0.94
CA PRO A 34 23.61 -2.55 -0.24
C PRO A 34 22.28 -3.27 -0.13
N LEU A 35 21.23 -2.55 0.29
CA LEU A 35 19.86 -3.00 0.29
C LEU A 35 19.58 -3.32 -1.16
N ARG A 36 19.85 -4.56 -1.58
CA ARG A 36 19.97 -5.04 -2.96
C ARG A 36 19.28 -4.08 -3.91
N SER A 37 20.02 -3.04 -4.29
CA SER A 37 19.42 -1.92 -5.00
C SER A 37 19.09 -2.37 -6.40
N ASP A 38 19.64 -3.49 -6.88
CA ASP A 38 19.30 -4.12 -8.15
C ASP A 38 17.79 -4.34 -8.38
N LYS A 39 16.95 -4.40 -7.33
CA LYS A 39 15.47 -4.34 -7.47
C LYS A 39 14.84 -3.01 -7.06
N LEU A 40 15.56 -2.13 -6.37
CA LEU A 40 15.13 -0.75 -6.07
C LEU A 40 15.55 0.27 -7.17
N ASP A 41 16.51 -0.10 -8.02
CA ASP A 41 17.15 0.60 -9.14
C ASP A 41 16.57 0.20 -10.51
N ASP A 42 15.37 -0.38 -10.51
CA ASP A 42 14.42 -0.21 -11.61
C ASP A 42 14.04 1.29 -11.83
N ARG A 43 14.70 2.20 -11.09
CA ARG A 43 14.81 3.64 -11.32
C ARG A 43 15.44 4.02 -12.67
N THR A 44 16.23 3.17 -13.32
CA THR A 44 16.72 3.45 -14.69
C THR A 44 15.62 3.25 -15.75
N GLY A 45 14.56 2.49 -15.44
CA GLY A 45 13.33 2.41 -16.24
C GLY A 45 12.32 3.54 -15.97
N ARG A 46 12.57 4.42 -14.99
CA ARG A 46 11.61 5.47 -14.61
C ARG A 46 11.42 6.61 -15.61
N PRO A 47 12.42 7.14 -16.33
CA PRO A 47 12.12 8.11 -17.37
C PRO A 47 11.28 7.45 -18.49
N ALA A 48 11.56 6.19 -18.83
CA ALA A 48 10.86 5.49 -19.91
C ALA A 48 9.36 5.31 -19.62
N HIS A 49 8.94 4.91 -18.42
CA HIS A 49 7.50 4.76 -18.12
C HIS A 49 6.75 6.09 -18.07
N LEU A 50 7.39 7.18 -17.58
CA LEU A 50 6.78 8.51 -17.58
C LEU A 50 6.64 9.04 -19.02
N LEU A 51 7.68 8.85 -19.84
CA LEU A 51 7.64 9.20 -21.25
C LEU A 51 6.61 8.38 -22.01
N LEU A 52 6.51 7.07 -21.75
CA LEU A 52 5.50 6.21 -22.33
C LEU A 52 4.10 6.66 -21.92
N GLU A 53 3.88 6.98 -20.65
CA GLU A 53 2.59 7.50 -20.20
C GLU A 53 2.23 8.82 -20.87
N CYS A 54 3.15 9.78 -20.89
CA CYS A 54 2.96 11.06 -21.60
C CYS A 54 2.66 10.82 -23.09
N ALA A 55 3.38 9.89 -23.73
CA ALA A 55 3.15 9.51 -25.11
C ALA A 55 1.78 8.87 -25.32
N THR A 56 1.35 7.96 -24.44
CA THR A 56 0.01 7.34 -24.52
C THR A 56 -1.11 8.36 -24.33
N ARG A 57 -0.94 9.32 -23.42
CA ARG A 57 -1.91 10.42 -23.23
C ARG A 57 -1.94 11.37 -24.43
N GLY A 58 -0.77 11.70 -25.00
CA GLY A 58 -0.67 12.48 -26.23
C GLY A 58 -1.31 11.77 -27.42
N ALA A 59 -1.09 10.47 -27.56
CA ALA A 59 -1.71 9.64 -28.59
C ALA A 59 -3.24 9.56 -28.41
N LEU A 60 -3.72 9.40 -27.17
CA LEU A 60 -5.15 9.42 -26.86
C LEU A 60 -5.79 10.77 -27.22
N LEU A 61 -5.13 11.88 -26.88
CA LEU A 61 -5.58 13.23 -27.23
C LEU A 61 -5.68 13.40 -28.76
N ALA A 62 -4.63 13.01 -29.50
CA ALA A 62 -4.60 13.09 -30.96
C ALA A 62 -5.67 12.19 -31.61
N ALA A 63 -5.83 10.96 -31.09
CA ALA A 63 -6.85 10.03 -31.55
C ALA A 63 -8.26 10.56 -31.29
N ALA A 64 -8.53 11.12 -30.11
CA ALA A 64 -9.83 11.72 -29.79
C ALA A 64 -10.13 12.93 -30.68
N TYR A 65 -9.13 13.78 -30.93
CA TYR A 65 -9.25 14.92 -31.85
C TYR A 65 -9.60 14.48 -33.29
N ALA A 66 -8.94 13.44 -33.79
CA ALA A 66 -9.18 12.89 -35.12
C ALA A 66 -10.50 12.11 -35.23
N ALA A 67 -10.91 11.43 -34.15
CA ALA A 67 -12.13 10.63 -34.12
C ALA A 67 -13.40 11.50 -34.00
N PHE A 68 -13.32 12.69 -33.42
CA PHE A 68 -14.49 13.51 -33.12
C PHE A 68 -15.41 13.77 -34.34
N PRO A 69 -14.91 14.15 -35.53
CA PRO A 69 -15.76 14.32 -36.72
C PRO A 69 -16.51 13.04 -37.12
N HIS A 70 -15.90 11.87 -36.94
CA HIS A 70 -16.54 10.58 -37.23
C HIS A 70 -17.61 10.23 -36.20
N VAL A 71 -17.36 10.51 -34.92
CA VAL A 71 -18.38 10.39 -33.87
C VAL A 71 -19.55 11.32 -34.18
N CYS A 72 -19.28 12.55 -34.64
CA CYS A 72 -20.31 13.46 -35.08
C CYS A 72 -21.09 12.91 -36.28
N ALA A 73 -20.41 12.46 -37.34
CA ALA A 73 -21.07 11.90 -38.51
C ALA A 73 -21.95 10.68 -38.17
N ALA A 74 -21.50 9.83 -37.24
CA ALA A 74 -22.27 8.66 -36.79
C ALA A 74 -23.52 9.03 -35.98
N LEU A 75 -23.50 10.15 -35.24
CA LEU A 75 -24.63 10.63 -34.46
C LEU A 75 -25.55 11.59 -35.24
N ALA A 76 -25.10 12.13 -36.38
CA ALA A 76 -25.88 13.05 -37.19
C ALA A 76 -27.25 12.50 -37.62
N PRO A 77 -27.41 11.23 -38.04
CA PRO A 77 -28.73 10.67 -38.38
C PRO A 77 -29.72 10.65 -37.21
N LEU A 78 -29.23 10.56 -35.97
CA LEU A 78 -30.07 10.61 -34.76
C LEU A 78 -30.61 12.01 -34.48
N ILE A 79 -29.96 13.06 -34.98
CA ILE A 79 -30.37 14.45 -34.77
C ILE A 79 -31.14 14.99 -35.97
N TYR A 80 -30.63 14.73 -37.18
CA TYR A 80 -31.09 15.37 -38.42
C TYR A 80 -31.78 14.42 -39.39
N GLY A 81 -32.08 13.18 -39.02
CA GLY A 81 -32.70 12.21 -39.93
C GLY A 81 -34.06 12.70 -40.46
N ASP A 82 -34.24 12.63 -41.78
CA ASP A 82 -35.42 13.12 -42.54
C ASP A 82 -36.76 12.42 -42.22
N GLY A 83 -36.76 11.43 -41.32
CA GLY A 83 -37.98 10.82 -40.81
C GLY A 83 -38.56 11.64 -39.66
N SER A 84 -39.83 12.04 -39.75
CA SER A 84 -40.58 12.80 -38.74
C SER A 84 -40.65 12.17 -37.33
N ALA A 85 -40.12 10.95 -37.15
CA ALA A 85 -39.99 10.24 -35.89
C ALA A 85 -38.53 10.12 -35.37
N ALA A 86 -37.52 10.48 -36.17
CA ALA A 86 -36.10 10.27 -35.87
C ALA A 86 -35.32 11.56 -35.55
N ALA A 87 -35.78 12.73 -35.97
CA ALA A 87 -35.18 14.00 -35.56
C ALA A 87 -35.44 14.24 -34.07
N LEU A 88 -34.38 14.27 -33.27
CA LEU A 88 -34.48 14.63 -31.85
C LEU A 88 -35.11 16.03 -31.75
N ASN A 89 -36.37 16.09 -31.31
CA ASN A 89 -37.14 17.34 -31.27
C ASN A 89 -36.32 18.45 -30.57
N GLU A 90 -36.26 19.66 -31.12
CA GLU A 90 -35.44 20.76 -30.58
C GLU A 90 -35.74 21.04 -29.11
N ARG A 91 -36.98 20.75 -28.65
CA ARG A 91 -37.34 20.79 -27.23
C ARG A 91 -36.58 19.77 -26.37
N VAL A 92 -36.44 18.54 -26.86
CA VAL A 92 -35.67 17.48 -26.18
C VAL A 92 -34.19 17.85 -26.17
N ARG A 93 -33.66 18.40 -27.28
CA ARG A 93 -32.30 18.91 -27.34
C ARG A 93 -32.08 20.02 -26.30
N ALA A 94 -32.93 21.04 -26.27
CA ALA A 94 -32.88 22.12 -25.29
C ALA A 94 -33.00 21.61 -23.83
N GLY A 95 -33.82 20.60 -23.57
CA GLY A 95 -33.93 19.96 -22.25
C GLY A 95 -32.64 19.23 -21.86
N LEU A 96 -32.07 18.46 -22.78
CA LEU A 96 -30.82 17.72 -22.58
C LEU A 96 -29.65 18.66 -22.30
N THR A 97 -29.52 19.74 -23.07
CA THR A 97 -28.42 20.69 -22.94
C THR A 97 -28.61 21.65 -21.76
N GLY A 98 -29.85 22.09 -21.51
CA GLY A 98 -30.16 23.11 -20.51
C GLY A 98 -30.30 22.59 -19.07
N SER A 99 -30.68 21.32 -18.88
CA SER A 99 -30.95 20.78 -17.53
C SER A 99 -30.25 19.47 -17.24
N PHE A 100 -30.31 18.52 -18.17
CA PHE A 100 -29.77 17.18 -17.96
C PHE A 100 -28.24 17.17 -17.91
N LEU A 101 -27.57 17.82 -18.86
CA LEU A 101 -26.11 17.85 -18.93
C LEU A 101 -25.46 18.54 -17.71
N PRO A 102 -25.95 19.71 -17.25
CA PRO A 102 -25.51 20.28 -15.97
C PRO A 102 -25.75 19.34 -14.78
N GLY A 103 -26.92 18.67 -14.73
CA GLY A 103 -27.24 17.72 -13.67
C GLY A 103 -26.29 16.52 -13.61
N ILE A 104 -26.00 15.91 -14.77
CA ILE A 104 -25.01 14.83 -14.87
C ILE A 104 -23.61 15.33 -14.54
N SER A 105 -23.23 16.53 -14.97
CA SER A 105 -21.92 17.11 -14.68
C SER A 105 -21.72 17.29 -13.18
N LEU A 106 -22.74 17.81 -12.49
CA LEU A 106 -22.73 17.93 -11.03
C LEU A 106 -22.67 16.55 -10.36
N LEU A 107 -23.47 15.58 -10.81
CA LEU A 107 -23.44 14.22 -10.27
C LEU A 107 -22.08 13.54 -10.47
N PHE A 108 -21.49 13.66 -11.66
CA PHE A 108 -20.16 13.14 -11.97
C PHE A 108 -19.10 13.79 -11.09
N GLY A 109 -19.09 15.13 -11.02
CA GLY A 109 -18.11 15.87 -10.23
C GLY A 109 -18.20 15.53 -8.73
N THR A 110 -19.41 15.44 -8.18
CA THR A 110 -19.63 15.10 -6.77
C THR A 110 -19.24 13.64 -6.46
N LEU A 111 -19.69 12.68 -7.26
CA LEU A 111 -19.33 11.27 -7.08
C LEU A 111 -17.83 11.06 -7.25
N PHE A 112 -17.22 11.67 -8.27
CA PHE A 112 -15.80 11.55 -8.51
C PHE A 112 -14.98 12.19 -7.37
N SER A 113 -15.35 13.39 -6.92
CA SER A 113 -14.72 14.04 -5.78
C SER A 113 -14.79 13.17 -4.51
N TYR A 114 -15.98 12.65 -4.19
CA TYR A 114 -16.18 11.72 -3.08
C TYR A 114 -15.31 10.46 -3.22
N THR A 115 -15.22 9.90 -4.43
CA THR A 115 -14.38 8.73 -4.75
C THR A 115 -12.92 8.99 -4.41
N ILE A 116 -12.37 10.11 -4.88
CA ILE A 116 -10.99 10.48 -4.61
C ILE A 116 -10.78 10.70 -3.11
N SER A 117 -11.66 11.45 -2.45
CA SER A 117 -11.55 11.67 -1.00
C SER A 117 -11.56 10.36 -0.20
N LEU A 118 -12.43 9.41 -0.55
CA LEU A 118 -12.49 8.10 0.09
C LEU A 118 -11.19 7.31 -0.12
N LEU A 119 -10.68 7.28 -1.35
CA LEU A 119 -9.45 6.56 -1.70
C LEU A 119 -8.22 7.17 -1.02
N VAL A 120 -8.10 8.50 -0.99
CA VAL A 120 -7.02 9.21 -0.28
C VAL A 120 -7.10 8.96 1.24
N ASN A 121 -8.28 9.05 1.84
CA ASN A 121 -8.46 8.77 3.26
C ASN A 121 -8.10 7.32 3.61
N ARG A 122 -8.47 6.36 2.76
CA ARG A 122 -8.06 4.96 2.89
C ARG A 122 -6.55 4.82 2.82
N GLN A 123 -5.89 5.46 1.86
CA GLN A 123 -4.44 5.41 1.72
C GLN A 123 -3.72 5.98 2.94
N ASN A 124 -4.13 7.16 3.41
CA ASN A 124 -3.58 7.77 4.62
C ASN A 124 -3.75 6.86 5.84
N ARG A 125 -4.91 6.20 5.95
CA ARG A 125 -5.17 5.26 7.05
C ARG A 125 -4.26 4.02 6.99
N ILE A 126 -4.05 3.47 5.80
CA ILE A 126 -3.13 2.33 5.61
C ILE A 126 -1.70 2.77 5.97
N GLU A 127 -1.27 3.94 5.51
CA GLU A 127 0.04 4.49 5.85
C GLU A 127 0.24 4.68 7.36
N GLU A 128 -0.74 5.25 8.04
CA GLU A 128 -0.73 5.44 9.49
C GLU A 128 -0.59 4.10 10.22
N LEU A 129 -1.38 3.08 9.83
CA LEU A 129 -1.36 1.76 10.44
C LEU A 129 -0.01 1.04 10.20
N VAL A 130 0.54 1.12 8.99
CA VAL A 130 1.87 0.58 8.68
C VAL A 130 2.95 1.25 9.54
N ASN A 131 2.90 2.57 9.69
CA ASN A 131 3.86 3.30 10.52
C ASN A 131 3.75 2.90 12.01
N GLN A 132 2.54 2.77 12.54
CA GLN A 132 2.31 2.32 13.92
C GLN A 132 2.81 0.89 14.13
N GLU A 133 2.52 0.00 13.19
CA GLU A 133 2.94 -1.40 13.25
C GLU A 133 4.47 -1.54 13.21
N LEU A 134 5.14 -0.78 12.34
CA LEU A 134 6.59 -0.76 12.23
C LEU A 134 7.26 -0.12 13.46
N ALA A 135 6.64 0.92 14.04
CA ALA A 135 7.12 1.50 15.30
C ALA A 135 7.04 0.48 16.44
N ALA A 136 5.89 -0.20 16.59
CA ALA A 136 5.72 -1.27 17.57
C ALA A 136 6.70 -2.43 17.33
N MET A 137 6.93 -2.79 16.06
CA MET A 137 7.91 -3.82 15.67
C MET A 137 9.34 -3.45 16.02
N THR A 138 9.71 -2.16 15.87
CA THR A 138 11.03 -1.66 16.26
C THR A 138 11.23 -1.78 17.77
N THR A 139 10.22 -1.43 18.56
CA THR A 139 10.26 -1.58 20.02
C THR A 139 10.32 -3.06 20.42
N LEU A 140 9.52 -3.91 19.79
CA LEU A 140 9.54 -5.35 20.00
C LEU A 140 10.93 -5.93 19.71
N LEU A 141 11.53 -5.56 18.58
CA LEU A 141 12.87 -6.00 18.16
C LEU A 141 13.91 -5.77 19.27
N TRP A 142 13.96 -4.57 19.83
CA TRP A 142 14.95 -4.23 20.87
C TRP A 142 14.72 -5.04 22.15
N HIS A 143 13.46 -5.20 22.56
CA HIS A 143 13.15 -6.04 23.71
C HIS A 143 13.43 -7.52 23.47
N LEU A 144 13.32 -8.03 22.23
CA LEU A 144 13.69 -9.40 21.90
C LEU A 144 15.20 -9.63 21.98
N ILE A 145 16.00 -8.66 21.54
CA ILE A 145 17.47 -8.73 21.61
C ILE A 145 17.90 -8.82 23.09
N ASP A 146 17.34 -7.97 23.94
CA ASP A 146 17.62 -7.96 25.38
C ASP A 146 17.08 -9.22 26.08
N PHE A 147 15.87 -9.68 25.71
CA PHE A 147 15.23 -10.85 26.33
C PHE A 147 15.96 -12.15 26.01
N PHE A 148 16.51 -12.30 24.80
CA PHE A 148 17.24 -13.49 24.36
C PHE A 148 18.77 -13.35 24.43
N ASP A 149 19.31 -12.39 25.20
CA ASP A 149 20.76 -12.20 25.28
C ASP A 149 21.51 -13.45 25.79
N GLY A 150 20.87 -14.23 26.67
CA GLY A 150 21.41 -15.49 27.18
C GLY A 150 21.21 -16.72 26.29
N ASP A 151 20.52 -16.62 25.16
CA ASP A 151 20.20 -17.74 24.26
C ASP A 151 20.30 -17.32 22.79
N PRO A 152 21.50 -17.40 22.17
CA PRO A 152 21.75 -16.86 20.84
C PRO A 152 20.94 -17.57 19.76
N GLU A 153 20.65 -18.87 19.92
CA GLU A 153 19.86 -19.64 18.95
C GLU A 153 18.41 -19.16 18.93
N LYS A 154 17.79 -18.96 20.10
CA LYS A 154 16.43 -18.41 20.17
C LYS A 154 16.37 -16.95 19.73
N ARG A 155 17.40 -16.17 20.05
CA ARG A 155 17.53 -14.79 19.54
C ARG A 155 17.50 -14.79 18.02
N GLU A 156 18.29 -15.65 17.38
CA GLU A 156 18.31 -15.78 15.93
C GLU A 156 16.94 -16.15 15.35
N GLN A 157 16.25 -17.13 15.92
CA GLN A 157 14.92 -17.52 15.46
C GLN A 157 13.89 -16.39 15.62
N ALA A 158 13.92 -15.68 16.75
CA ALA A 158 13.04 -14.54 17.00
C ALA A 158 13.28 -13.40 16.00
N LEU A 159 14.55 -13.07 15.73
CA LEU A 159 14.93 -12.04 14.76
C LEU A 159 14.58 -12.44 13.32
N LYS A 160 14.70 -13.73 12.97
CA LYS A 160 14.22 -14.28 11.70
C LYS A 160 12.70 -14.13 11.55
N ALA A 161 11.92 -14.33 12.62
CA ALA A 161 10.47 -14.10 12.58
C ALA A 161 10.12 -12.63 12.32
N VAL A 162 10.81 -11.68 12.96
CA VAL A 162 10.67 -10.23 12.68
C VAL A 162 11.06 -9.89 11.23
N TRP A 163 12.13 -10.51 10.72
CA TRP A 163 12.56 -10.38 9.32
C TRP A 163 11.48 -10.87 8.35
N ARG A 164 10.86 -12.02 8.60
CA ARG A 164 9.74 -12.52 7.76
C ARG A 164 8.55 -11.58 7.79
N HIS A 165 8.17 -11.07 8.97
CA HIS A 165 7.06 -10.11 9.06
C HIS A 165 7.32 -8.84 8.24
N THR A 166 8.55 -8.33 8.31
CA THR A 166 8.94 -7.18 7.50
C THR A 166 9.04 -7.51 5.99
N ASP A 167 9.28 -8.76 5.59
CA ASP A 167 9.18 -9.18 4.18
C ASP A 167 7.72 -9.18 3.72
N GLN A 168 6.82 -9.72 4.55
CA GLN A 168 5.39 -9.73 4.28
C GLN A 168 4.86 -8.29 4.07
N LEU A 169 5.28 -7.36 4.92
CA LEU A 169 4.94 -5.93 4.78
C LEU A 169 5.42 -5.28 3.48
N ILE A 170 6.57 -5.70 2.93
CA ILE A 170 7.18 -5.06 1.75
C ILE A 170 6.68 -5.66 0.45
N PHE A 171 6.55 -6.99 0.41
CA PHE A 171 6.42 -7.74 -0.84
C PHE A 171 5.09 -8.45 -0.98
N ASN A 172 4.37 -8.76 0.11
CA ASN A 172 3.20 -9.61 0.00
C ASN A 172 1.95 -8.80 -0.34
N SER A 173 1.10 -9.38 -1.18
CA SER A 173 -0.25 -8.87 -1.38
C SER A 173 -1.13 -9.19 -0.16
N ARG A 174 -2.21 -8.41 0.03
CA ARG A 174 -3.23 -8.65 1.05
C ARG A 174 -3.66 -10.11 1.12
N TYR A 175 -3.87 -10.73 -0.05
CA TYR A 175 -4.30 -12.12 -0.13
C TYR A 175 -3.24 -13.09 0.40
N GLN A 176 -1.98 -12.90 0.00
CA GLN A 176 -0.87 -13.72 0.50
C GLN A 176 -0.69 -13.60 2.00
N GLU A 177 -0.91 -12.40 2.53
CA GLU A 177 -0.86 -12.17 3.96
C GLU A 177 -1.99 -12.85 4.72
N ILE A 178 -3.23 -12.79 4.21
CA ILE A 178 -4.36 -13.54 4.77
C ILE A 178 -4.07 -15.04 4.75
N LEU A 179 -3.47 -15.55 3.66
CA LEU A 179 -3.08 -16.94 3.57
C LEU A 179 -2.01 -17.31 4.61
N ALA A 180 -1.03 -16.42 4.82
CA ALA A 180 0.02 -16.60 5.83
C ALA A 180 -0.56 -16.68 7.25
N LEU A 181 -1.61 -15.91 7.56
CA LEU A 181 -2.33 -16.02 8.84
C LEU A 181 -2.93 -17.40 9.08
N VAL A 182 -3.29 -18.13 8.01
CA VAL A 182 -3.86 -19.48 8.10
C VAL A 182 -2.76 -20.54 8.16
N GLN A 183 -1.68 -20.37 7.41
CA GLN A 183 -0.65 -21.39 7.21
C GLN A 183 0.43 -21.39 8.29
N GLY A 184 0.65 -20.26 8.97
CA GLY A 184 1.67 -20.14 10.00
C GLY A 184 2.17 -18.72 10.07
N ASP A 185 1.62 -17.96 11.02
CA ASP A 185 1.98 -16.57 11.17
C ASP A 185 3.34 -16.39 11.88
N SER A 186 4.19 -15.49 11.37
CA SER A 186 5.51 -15.22 11.95
C SER A 186 5.42 -14.56 13.33
N ILE A 187 4.43 -13.71 13.58
CA ILE A 187 4.25 -13.09 14.90
C ILE A 187 3.69 -14.10 15.87
N GLU A 188 2.77 -14.96 15.45
CA GLU A 188 2.30 -16.07 16.27
C GLU A 188 3.44 -17.05 16.64
N GLU A 189 4.30 -17.42 15.69
CA GLU A 189 5.48 -18.26 15.94
C GLU A 189 6.39 -17.63 17.00
N LEU A 190 6.66 -16.32 16.86
CA LEU A 190 7.44 -15.54 17.82
C LEU A 190 6.78 -15.54 19.21
N MET A 191 5.47 -15.31 19.29
CA MET A 191 4.74 -15.31 20.56
C MET A 191 4.76 -16.68 21.23
N ARG A 192 4.58 -17.76 20.46
CA ARG A 192 4.70 -19.14 20.96
C ARG A 192 6.11 -19.43 21.48
N MET A 193 7.15 -18.91 20.84
CA MET A 193 8.52 -19.04 21.30
C MET A 193 8.75 -18.35 22.65
N ILE A 194 8.25 -17.12 22.80
CA ILE A 194 8.33 -16.36 24.07
C ILE A 194 7.62 -17.13 25.19
N ILE A 195 6.41 -17.65 24.93
CA ILE A 195 5.64 -18.43 25.90
C ILE A 195 6.39 -19.71 26.31
N ARG A 196 6.93 -20.48 25.36
CA ARG A 196 7.69 -21.70 25.65
C ARG A 196 8.93 -21.45 26.49
N VAL A 197 9.56 -20.29 26.35
CA VAL A 197 10.74 -19.91 27.14
C VAL A 197 10.33 -19.59 28.58
N ASP A 198 9.24 -18.84 28.75
CA ASP A 198 8.64 -18.50 30.04
C ASP A 198 8.19 -19.74 30.82
N GLU A 199 7.50 -20.67 30.16
CA GLU A 199 7.06 -21.93 30.75
C GLU A 199 8.23 -22.79 31.22
N LYS A 200 9.31 -22.88 30.43
CA LYS A 200 10.52 -23.63 30.81
C LYS A 200 11.23 -23.01 32.01
N ASP A 201 11.35 -21.68 32.04
CA ASP A 201 11.95 -20.97 33.18
C ASP A 201 11.12 -21.12 34.46
N THR A 202 9.79 -21.08 34.32
CA THR A 202 8.86 -21.31 35.45
C THR A 202 8.91 -22.75 35.95
N ALA A 203 8.90 -23.74 35.06
CA ALA A 203 8.90 -25.16 35.42
C ALA A 203 10.20 -25.61 36.10
N GLN A 204 11.35 -25.03 35.71
CA GLN A 204 12.63 -25.45 36.25
C GLN A 204 12.93 -24.86 37.64
N ASN A 205 12.13 -23.91 38.15
CA ASN A 205 12.39 -23.14 39.39
C ASN A 205 13.83 -22.60 39.53
N THR A 206 14.59 -22.65 38.45
CA THR A 206 15.90 -22.07 38.36
C THR A 206 15.62 -20.67 37.89
N HIS A 207 15.55 -19.72 38.83
CA HIS A 207 15.68 -18.31 38.48
C HIS A 207 17.05 -18.13 37.85
N LYS A 208 17.15 -18.42 36.54
CA LYS A 208 18.34 -18.11 35.78
C LYS A 208 18.43 -16.59 35.83
N PRO A 209 19.50 -16.03 36.42
CA PRO A 209 19.62 -14.59 36.63
C PRO A 209 19.66 -13.76 35.33
N ASN A 210 19.63 -14.43 34.17
CA ASN A 210 19.74 -13.81 32.85
C ASN A 210 18.40 -13.60 32.13
N ILE A 211 17.27 -14.13 32.61
CA ILE A 211 15.97 -13.88 31.97
C ILE A 211 15.27 -12.74 32.70
N ASN A 212 15.23 -11.58 32.07
CA ASN A 212 14.48 -10.42 32.56
C ASN A 212 12.97 -10.67 32.41
N ARG A 213 12.34 -11.28 33.44
CA ARG A 213 10.88 -11.51 33.46
C ARG A 213 10.07 -10.23 33.31
N GLU A 214 10.62 -9.09 33.72
CA GLU A 214 10.00 -7.78 33.49
C GLU A 214 9.77 -7.50 32.00
N LEU A 215 10.69 -7.90 31.12
CA LEU A 215 10.57 -7.74 29.67
C LEU A 215 9.39 -8.54 29.09
N LEU A 216 9.07 -9.69 29.69
CA LEU A 216 7.94 -10.52 29.26
C LEU A 216 6.60 -9.77 29.37
N GLY A 217 6.47 -8.93 30.39
CA GLY A 217 5.32 -8.05 30.60
C GLY A 217 5.15 -7.01 29.48
N TYR A 218 6.22 -6.64 28.79
CA TYR A 218 6.18 -5.72 27.65
C TYR A 218 6.03 -6.44 26.31
N LEU A 219 6.69 -7.59 26.13
CA LEU A 219 6.67 -8.36 24.87
C LEU A 219 5.27 -8.85 24.50
N ARG A 220 4.50 -9.37 25.48
CA ARG A 220 3.14 -9.89 25.21
C ARG A 220 2.16 -8.83 24.72
N PRO A 221 2.00 -7.67 25.39
CA PRO A 221 1.18 -6.58 24.87
C PRO A 221 1.64 -6.06 23.52
N LEU A 222 2.96 -5.96 23.28
CA LEU A 222 3.50 -5.51 21.99
C LEU A 222 3.15 -6.48 20.85
N GLY A 223 3.27 -7.79 21.07
CA GLY A 223 2.87 -8.78 20.08
C GLY A 223 1.36 -8.74 19.77
N ALA A 224 0.53 -8.59 20.81
CA ALA A 224 -0.91 -8.42 20.65
C ALA A 224 -1.25 -7.12 19.89
N GLU A 225 -0.55 -6.03 20.18
CA GLU A 225 -0.73 -4.74 19.52
C GLU A 225 -0.34 -4.79 18.04
N ILE A 226 0.78 -5.44 17.69
CA ILE A 226 1.18 -5.65 16.29
C ILE A 226 0.10 -6.44 15.54
N ASN A 227 -0.42 -7.52 16.13
CA ASN A 227 -1.50 -8.29 15.51
C ASN A 227 -2.78 -7.47 15.33
N ARG A 228 -3.11 -6.62 16.29
CA ARG A 228 -4.25 -5.68 16.21
C ARG A 228 -4.05 -4.67 15.07
N LEU A 229 -2.90 -4.01 15.01
CA LEU A 229 -2.56 -3.03 13.98
C LEU A 229 -2.58 -3.65 12.59
N ARG A 230 -2.01 -4.84 12.45
CA ARG A 230 -2.04 -5.62 11.21
C ARG A 230 -3.47 -5.97 10.79
N ALA A 231 -4.30 -6.48 11.69
CA ALA A 231 -5.69 -6.80 11.38
C ALA A 231 -6.47 -5.56 10.92
N MET A 232 -6.25 -4.41 11.57
CA MET A 232 -6.82 -3.13 11.14
C MET A 232 -6.31 -2.71 9.76
N ARG A 233 -5.03 -2.92 9.46
CA ARG A 233 -4.43 -2.61 8.15
C ARG A 233 -5.02 -3.47 7.05
N ILE A 234 -5.04 -4.79 7.23
CA ILE A 234 -5.65 -5.74 6.29
C ILE A 234 -7.14 -5.39 6.06
N SER A 235 -7.86 -5.00 7.11
CA SER A 235 -9.24 -4.55 7.00
C SER A 235 -9.37 -3.26 6.17
N ALA A 236 -8.48 -2.28 6.37
CA ALA A 236 -8.45 -1.04 5.58
C ALA A 236 -8.09 -1.30 4.10
N GLU A 237 -7.16 -2.23 3.85
CA GLU A 237 -6.85 -2.73 2.50
C GLU A 237 -8.05 -3.48 1.89
N GLY A 238 -8.89 -4.09 2.71
CA GLY A 238 -10.17 -4.72 2.38
C GLY A 238 -11.18 -3.79 1.70
N ARG A 239 -11.18 -2.50 2.06
CA ARG A 239 -12.18 -1.50 1.64
C ARG A 239 -11.91 -0.96 0.24
N VAL A 240 -11.93 -1.85 -0.75
CA VAL A 240 -11.85 -1.48 -2.16
C VAL A 240 -13.25 -1.08 -2.66
N LEU A 241 -13.32 -0.06 -3.51
CA LEU A 241 -14.57 0.31 -4.17
C LEU A 241 -15.02 -0.83 -5.10
N PRO A 242 -16.32 -1.15 -5.12
CA PRO A 242 -16.83 -2.21 -6.00
C PRO A 242 -16.62 -1.81 -7.47
N PRO A 243 -16.35 -2.77 -8.38
CA PRO A 243 -16.19 -2.48 -9.81
C PRO A 243 -17.37 -1.71 -10.42
N VAL A 244 -18.58 -1.94 -9.90
CA VAL A 244 -19.81 -1.24 -10.31
C VAL A 244 -19.69 0.28 -10.12
N HIS A 245 -18.98 0.74 -9.10
CA HIS A 245 -18.77 2.17 -8.86
C HIS A 245 -17.96 2.82 -9.98
N PHE A 246 -16.89 2.17 -10.44
CA PHE A 246 -16.09 2.65 -11.57
C PHE A 246 -16.86 2.56 -12.88
N PHE A 247 -17.72 1.55 -13.05
CA PHE A 247 -18.63 1.47 -14.19
C PHE A 247 -19.61 2.64 -14.24
N ILE A 248 -20.17 3.05 -13.10
CA ILE A 248 -21.06 4.21 -13.01
C ILE A 248 -20.30 5.50 -13.39
N LEU A 249 -19.10 5.71 -12.82
CA LEU A 249 -18.26 6.88 -13.15
C LEU A 249 -17.91 6.93 -14.65
N GLY A 250 -17.53 5.79 -15.23
CA GLY A 250 -17.26 5.67 -16.67
C GLY A 250 -18.49 5.95 -17.51
N SER A 251 -19.66 5.44 -17.12
CA SER A 251 -20.93 5.69 -17.81
C SER A 251 -21.33 7.17 -17.76
N LEU A 252 -21.17 7.83 -16.61
CA LEU A 252 -21.41 9.26 -16.47
C LEU A 252 -20.46 10.10 -17.33
N ALA A 253 -19.17 9.76 -17.37
CA ALA A 253 -18.20 10.41 -18.24
C ALA A 253 -18.57 10.25 -19.73
N MET A 254 -19.00 9.06 -20.14
CA MET A 254 -19.47 8.81 -21.51
C MET A 254 -20.74 9.59 -21.84
N LEU A 255 -21.69 9.72 -20.89
CA LEU A 255 -22.87 10.56 -21.06
C LEU A 255 -22.51 12.05 -21.21
N LEU A 256 -21.51 12.54 -20.47
CA LEU A 256 -20.99 13.90 -20.63
C LEU A 256 -20.35 14.12 -22.00
N LEU A 257 -19.53 13.17 -22.45
CA LEU A 257 -18.92 13.22 -23.79
C LEU A 257 -19.99 13.18 -24.88
N PHE A 258 -21.00 12.32 -24.72
CA PHE A 258 -22.13 12.23 -25.64
C PHE A 258 -22.92 13.54 -25.69
N GLY A 259 -23.28 14.09 -24.51
CA GLY A 259 -23.97 15.36 -24.42
C GLY A 259 -23.18 16.53 -25.01
N PHE A 260 -21.86 16.57 -24.79
CA PHE A 260 -20.97 17.55 -25.41
C PHE A 260 -20.96 17.42 -26.94
N THR A 261 -20.96 16.19 -27.46
CA THR A 261 -21.06 15.96 -28.91
C THR A 261 -22.38 16.48 -29.46
N LEU A 262 -23.51 16.18 -28.79
CA LEU A 262 -24.83 16.68 -29.20
C LEU A 262 -24.92 18.21 -29.18
N THR A 263 -24.31 18.88 -28.19
CA THR A 263 -24.30 20.35 -28.09
C THR A 263 -23.41 20.99 -29.15
N SER A 264 -22.35 20.32 -29.57
CA SER A 264 -21.35 20.86 -30.49
C SER A 264 -21.74 20.72 -31.96
N MET A 265 -22.75 19.91 -32.26
CA MET A 265 -23.27 19.76 -33.61
C MET A 265 -24.05 20.99 -34.05
N GLN A 266 -23.58 21.61 -35.13
CA GLN A 266 -24.31 22.66 -35.84
C GLN A 266 -25.23 22.03 -36.89
N ALA A 267 -26.34 22.70 -37.19
CA ALA A 267 -27.23 22.26 -38.26
C ALA A 267 -26.51 22.36 -39.61
N PRO A 268 -26.67 21.38 -40.52
CA PRO A 268 -26.06 21.45 -41.83
C PRO A 268 -26.56 22.70 -42.59
N LEU A 269 -25.64 23.54 -43.05
CA LEU A 269 -25.98 24.61 -44.00
C LEU A 269 -26.24 23.94 -45.37
N VAL A 270 -27.52 23.90 -45.77
CA VAL A 270 -28.11 23.63 -47.10
C VAL A 270 -27.28 22.81 -48.10
N ASP A 271 -27.81 21.62 -48.44
CA ASP A 271 -27.49 20.72 -49.58
C ASP A 271 -26.10 20.08 -49.72
N ASP A 272 -25.10 20.47 -48.92
CA ASP A 272 -23.81 19.76 -48.95
C ASP A 272 -23.75 18.67 -47.87
N THR A 273 -23.95 17.40 -48.24
CA THR A 273 -23.66 16.25 -47.37
C THR A 273 -22.19 16.22 -46.91
N ALA A 274 -21.30 16.92 -47.62
CA ALA A 274 -19.91 17.14 -47.23
C ALA A 274 -19.75 18.17 -46.08
N ALA A 275 -20.73 19.04 -45.84
CA ALA A 275 -20.69 20.07 -44.79
C ALA A 275 -20.87 19.48 -43.37
N VAL A 276 -21.44 18.28 -43.22
CA VAL A 276 -21.57 17.59 -41.92
C VAL A 276 -20.21 17.26 -41.29
N LEU A 277 -19.13 17.21 -42.08
CA LEU A 277 -17.75 17.05 -41.60
C LEU A 277 -17.08 18.35 -41.12
N GLN A 278 -17.70 19.52 -41.32
CA GLN A 278 -17.16 20.81 -40.88
C GLN A 278 -17.47 21.09 -39.40
N VAL A 279 -17.09 20.15 -38.54
CA VAL A 279 -17.11 20.35 -37.08
C VAL A 279 -16.08 21.43 -36.72
N PRO A 280 -16.45 22.51 -35.99
CA PRO A 280 -15.53 23.57 -35.58
C PRO A 280 -14.27 23.02 -34.91
N GLN A 281 -13.12 23.61 -35.21
CA GLN A 281 -11.84 23.17 -34.65
C GLN A 281 -11.82 23.27 -33.11
N GLU A 282 -12.44 24.32 -32.57
CA GLU A 282 -12.58 24.54 -31.13
C GLU A 282 -13.26 23.36 -30.42
N SER A 283 -14.37 22.85 -30.98
CA SER A 283 -15.10 21.69 -30.43
C SER A 283 -14.26 20.41 -30.47
N ARG A 284 -13.45 20.21 -31.53
CA ARG A 284 -12.53 19.05 -31.62
C ARG A 284 -11.48 19.09 -30.51
N ILE A 285 -10.90 20.26 -30.26
CA ILE A 285 -9.89 20.45 -29.19
C ILE A 285 -10.53 20.20 -27.83
N LEU A 286 -11.69 20.82 -27.56
CA LEU A 286 -12.40 20.66 -26.29
C LEU A 286 -12.80 19.21 -26.03
N PHE A 287 -13.33 18.50 -27.04
CA PHE A 287 -13.66 17.08 -26.93
C PHE A 287 -12.43 16.24 -26.57
N ALA A 288 -11.30 16.45 -27.27
CA ALA A 288 -10.06 15.75 -26.99
C ALA A 288 -9.57 16.00 -25.55
N LEU A 289 -9.61 17.27 -25.10
CA LEU A 289 -9.25 17.63 -23.73
C LEU A 289 -10.16 16.96 -22.69
N LEU A 290 -11.47 16.90 -22.93
CA LEU A 290 -12.44 16.22 -22.06
C LEU A 290 -12.15 14.71 -21.97
N VAL A 291 -11.93 14.03 -23.10
CA VAL A 291 -11.58 12.60 -23.12
C VAL A 291 -10.28 12.36 -22.33
N ASN A 292 -9.26 13.18 -22.57
CA ASN A 292 -7.98 13.07 -21.87
C ASN A 292 -8.14 13.35 -20.36
N ALA A 293 -8.94 14.34 -19.98
CA ALA A 293 -9.23 14.66 -18.58
C ALA A 293 -9.96 13.49 -17.87
N PHE A 294 -11.03 12.95 -18.46
CA PHE A 294 -11.73 11.80 -17.88
C PHE A 294 -10.84 10.55 -17.81
N SER A 295 -10.03 10.29 -18.83
CA SER A 295 -9.06 9.19 -18.79
C SER A 295 -8.01 9.38 -17.70
N ALA A 296 -7.49 10.59 -17.52
CA ALA A 296 -6.51 10.90 -16.48
C ALA A 296 -7.11 10.77 -15.07
N LEU A 297 -8.34 11.26 -14.88
CA LEU A 297 -9.09 11.13 -13.64
C LEU A 297 -9.39 9.67 -13.30
N LEU A 298 -9.85 8.87 -14.27
CA LEU A 298 -10.07 7.44 -14.07
C LEU A 298 -8.76 6.72 -13.76
N GLY A 299 -7.69 7.00 -14.51
CA GLY A 299 -6.36 6.45 -14.25
C GLY A 299 -5.87 6.78 -12.85
N PHE A 300 -6.08 8.01 -12.38
CA PHE A 300 -5.75 8.43 -11.02
C PHE A 300 -6.56 7.67 -9.96
N ALA A 301 -7.87 7.52 -10.15
CA ALA A 301 -8.72 6.77 -9.22
C ALA A 301 -8.36 5.27 -9.16
N LEU A 302 -8.04 4.67 -10.30
CA LEU A 302 -7.55 3.28 -10.38
C LEU A 302 -6.18 3.13 -9.71
N ASP A 303 -5.31 4.13 -9.85
CA ASP A 303 -4.00 4.13 -9.21
C ASP A 303 -4.11 4.18 -7.68
N LEU A 304 -4.95 5.08 -7.14
CA LEU A 304 -5.23 5.17 -5.70
C LEU A 304 -5.92 3.93 -5.13
N THR A 305 -6.54 3.10 -5.98
CA THR A 305 -7.13 1.83 -5.55
C THR A 305 -6.05 0.83 -5.09
N ASN A 306 -4.82 0.98 -5.60
CA ASN A 306 -3.68 0.10 -5.38
C ASN A 306 -2.60 0.78 -4.51
N PRO A 307 -2.73 0.80 -3.17
CA PRO A 307 -1.88 1.59 -2.28
C PRO A 307 -0.37 1.23 -2.30
N PHE A 308 -0.04 -0.02 -2.67
CA PHE A 308 1.35 -0.51 -2.70
C PHE A 308 1.96 -0.53 -4.11
N ASN A 309 1.11 -0.73 -5.14
CA ASN A 309 1.55 -0.93 -6.52
C ASN A 309 1.34 0.28 -7.42
N GLY A 310 0.43 1.20 -7.07
CA GLY A 310 0.16 2.43 -7.82
C GLY A 310 1.34 3.39 -7.90
N ARG A 311 1.23 4.50 -8.60
CA ARG A 311 2.23 5.58 -8.66
C ARG A 311 2.19 6.43 -7.40
N TYR A 312 1.00 6.69 -6.88
CA TYR A 312 0.78 7.32 -5.59
C TYR A 312 0.90 6.26 -4.49
N LYS A 313 2.10 5.68 -4.32
CA LYS A 313 2.36 4.69 -3.27
C LYS A 313 2.41 5.35 -1.91
N VAL A 314 2.09 4.59 -0.87
CA VAL A 314 2.45 4.84 0.55
C VAL A 314 3.98 4.98 0.78
N ARG A 315 4.79 4.90 -0.28
CA ARG A 315 6.24 5.03 -0.19
C ARG A 315 6.65 6.49 -0.33
N ARG A 316 6.86 7.15 0.81
CA ARG A 316 8.07 7.96 1.12
C ARG A 316 7.91 8.63 2.48
N THR A 317 8.52 8.03 3.49
CA THR A 317 9.57 8.64 4.34
C THR A 317 9.70 7.81 5.61
N THR A 318 8.60 7.63 6.35
CA THR A 318 8.64 7.07 7.71
C THR A 318 8.68 5.54 7.74
N ALA A 319 7.75 4.85 7.05
CA ALA A 319 7.71 3.39 7.02
C ALA A 319 9.00 2.77 6.47
N THR A 320 9.54 3.36 5.40
CA THR A 320 10.82 2.92 4.82
C THR A 320 11.97 3.14 5.80
N ALA A 321 12.01 4.26 6.54
CA ALA A 321 13.03 4.49 7.55
C ALA A 321 12.97 3.45 8.68
N TYR A 322 11.76 3.13 9.19
CA TYR A 322 11.60 2.08 10.19
C TYR A 322 12.02 0.70 9.68
N LEU A 323 11.62 0.35 8.45
CA LEU A 323 12.03 -0.91 7.83
C LEU A 323 13.55 -1.01 7.69
N ILE A 324 14.20 0.03 7.16
CA ILE A 324 15.67 0.06 7.03
C ILE A 324 16.32 -0.08 8.41
N LYS A 325 15.81 0.63 9.42
CA LYS A 325 16.30 0.55 10.79
C LYS A 325 16.18 -0.87 11.35
N ILE A 326 14.99 -1.48 11.30
CA ILE A 326 14.75 -2.86 11.76
C ILE A 326 15.71 -3.84 11.08
N ARG A 327 15.86 -3.74 9.76
CA ARG A 327 16.75 -4.63 8.99
C ARG A 327 18.20 -4.44 9.36
N ASN A 328 18.65 -3.20 9.53
CA ASN A 328 20.01 -2.88 9.94
C ASN A 328 20.29 -3.40 11.35
N ASP A 329 19.38 -3.22 12.30
CA ASP A 329 19.51 -3.70 13.67
C ASP A 329 19.59 -5.25 13.72
N ILE A 330 18.76 -5.95 12.91
CA ILE A 330 18.84 -7.41 12.76
C ILE A 330 20.19 -7.84 12.16
N VAL A 331 20.65 -7.18 11.10
CA VAL A 331 21.93 -7.48 10.45
C VAL A 331 23.12 -7.24 11.39
N GLN A 332 23.08 -6.16 12.16
CA GLN A 332 24.11 -5.87 13.16
C GLN A 332 24.15 -6.94 14.25
N THR A 333 22.99 -7.49 14.63
CA THR A 333 22.88 -8.50 15.68
C THR A 333 23.25 -9.91 15.21
N LEU A 334 22.82 -10.32 14.02
CA LEU A 334 23.02 -11.68 13.50
C LEU A 334 24.24 -11.86 12.59
N GLY A 335 24.76 -10.75 12.07
CA GLY A 335 25.78 -10.75 11.03
C GLY A 335 25.19 -10.92 9.63
N VAL A 336 25.89 -10.35 8.65
CA VAL A 336 25.48 -10.33 7.24
C VAL A 336 25.29 -11.74 6.67
N GLN A 337 26.23 -12.64 6.96
CA GLN A 337 26.23 -14.00 6.39
C GLN A 337 24.97 -14.78 6.78
N THR A 338 24.62 -14.77 8.06
CA THR A 338 23.42 -15.41 8.61
C THR A 338 22.15 -14.89 7.95
N VAL A 339 22.03 -13.57 7.80
CA VAL A 339 20.87 -12.93 7.17
C VAL A 339 20.78 -13.26 5.68
N THR A 340 21.90 -13.25 4.96
CA THR A 340 21.90 -13.61 3.52
C THR A 340 21.56 -15.07 3.27
N ALA A 341 22.06 -16.00 4.09
CA ALA A 341 21.71 -17.41 4.01
C ALA A 341 20.21 -17.62 4.29
N PHE A 342 19.70 -16.94 5.32
CA PHE A 342 18.29 -16.96 5.67
C PHE A 342 17.37 -16.39 4.57
N ASP A 343 17.73 -15.25 3.98
CA ASP A 343 16.94 -14.65 2.88
C ASP A 343 16.89 -15.59 1.66
N ALA A 344 18.01 -16.25 1.33
CA ALA A 344 18.03 -17.25 0.26
C ALA A 344 17.15 -18.47 0.56
N GLU A 345 17.18 -18.97 1.80
CA GLU A 345 16.33 -20.08 2.25
C GLU A 345 14.85 -19.71 2.24
N ASN A 346 14.50 -18.54 2.79
CA ASN A 346 13.13 -18.05 2.88
C ASN A 346 12.51 -17.90 1.48
N ARG A 347 13.25 -17.39 0.51
CA ARG A 347 12.79 -17.29 -0.90
C ARG A 347 12.50 -18.66 -1.50
N CYS A 348 13.41 -19.62 -1.30
CA CYS A 348 13.19 -20.99 -1.75
C CYS A 348 11.95 -21.61 -1.10
N ALA A 349 11.75 -21.38 0.20
CA ALA A 349 10.59 -21.88 0.94
C ALA A 349 9.27 -21.30 0.41
N VAL A 350 9.18 -19.96 0.27
CA VAL A 350 8.00 -19.29 -0.28
C VAL A 350 7.68 -19.79 -1.68
N GLN A 351 8.69 -19.96 -2.54
CA GLN A 351 8.46 -20.47 -3.91
C GLN A 351 7.96 -21.92 -3.91
N ARG A 352 8.46 -22.77 -3.02
CA ARG A 352 7.97 -24.16 -2.85
C ARG A 352 6.54 -24.17 -2.34
N GLU A 353 6.19 -23.33 -1.38
CA GLU A 353 4.82 -23.24 -0.86
C GLU A 353 3.82 -22.76 -1.91
N LEU A 354 4.18 -21.75 -2.70
CA LEU A 354 3.35 -21.30 -3.83
C LEU A 354 3.15 -22.40 -4.87
N THR A 355 4.19 -23.18 -5.15
CA THR A 355 4.11 -24.31 -6.08
C THR A 355 3.21 -25.41 -5.52
N ARG A 356 3.38 -25.77 -4.25
CA ARG A 356 2.56 -26.78 -3.57
C ARG A 356 1.09 -26.35 -3.47
N PHE A 357 0.83 -25.08 -3.17
CA PHE A 357 -0.53 -24.54 -3.13
C PHE A 357 -1.20 -24.65 -4.51
N ARG A 358 -0.47 -24.33 -5.58
CA ARG A 358 -0.95 -24.49 -6.96
C ARG A 358 -1.24 -25.95 -7.29
N GLU A 359 -0.39 -26.87 -6.89
CA GLU A 359 -0.59 -28.31 -7.08
C GLU A 359 -1.85 -28.82 -6.35
N ILE A 360 -2.07 -28.38 -5.11
CA ILE A 360 -3.21 -28.85 -4.29
C ILE A 360 -4.53 -28.25 -4.78
N THR A 361 -4.56 -26.96 -5.09
CA THR A 361 -5.80 -26.24 -5.37
C THR A 361 -6.15 -26.17 -6.86
N GLY A 362 -5.18 -26.43 -7.74
CA GLY A 362 -5.30 -26.16 -9.18
C GLY A 362 -5.41 -24.68 -9.52
N THR A 363 -5.41 -23.79 -8.52
CA THR A 363 -5.54 -22.35 -8.72
C THR A 363 -4.17 -21.72 -8.93
N HIS A 364 -4.05 -20.96 -10.01
CA HIS A 364 -2.96 -20.03 -10.15
C HIS A 364 -3.21 -18.86 -9.22
N LEU A 365 -2.45 -18.78 -8.13
CA LEU A 365 -2.34 -17.51 -7.44
C LEU A 365 -1.88 -16.47 -8.45
N PRO A 366 -2.45 -15.26 -8.45
CA PRO A 366 -1.86 -14.13 -9.13
C PRO A 366 -0.53 -13.86 -8.42
N VAL A 367 0.50 -14.60 -8.81
CA VAL A 367 1.88 -14.24 -8.54
C VAL A 367 2.03 -12.98 -9.38
N ASP A 368 2.10 -11.83 -8.71
CA ASP A 368 2.43 -10.57 -9.35
C ASP A 368 3.72 -10.81 -10.14
N ARG A 369 3.60 -11.04 -11.46
CA ARG A 369 4.73 -11.27 -12.38
C ARG A 369 5.59 -10.02 -12.56
N HIS A 370 5.36 -9.00 -11.74
CA HIS A 370 5.99 -7.68 -11.79
C HIS A 370 6.78 -7.33 -10.50
N LEU A 371 7.15 -8.33 -9.67
CA LEU A 371 8.06 -8.16 -8.52
C LEU A 371 9.55 -8.33 -8.86
#